data_AF-X1PXI9-F1
#
_entry.id   AF-X1PXI9-F1
#
_cell.length_a   1.000
_cell.length_b   1.000
_cell.length_c   1.000
_cell.angle_alpha   90.00
_cell.angle_beta   90.00
_cell.angle_gamma   90.00
#
_symmetry.space_group_name_H-M   'P 1'
#
loop_
_entity.id
_entity.type
_entity.pdbx_description
1 polymer ?
#
loop_
_entity_poly.entity_id
_entity_poly.type
_entity_poly.pdbx_seq_one_letter_code
_entity_poly.pdbx_strand_id
1 'polypeptide(L)'
;MEKFDLEKNIKDLNIILSNPIGYLEFLNLMTNSKLILTDSGGVQEEASYLKIPILTAREGTERPITVDEGTNTIIGNDLAKAKKYIEEIISNKYKQG
;
A
#
# COMPACT_ATOMS: atom_id res chain seq x y z
N MET A 1 13.48 7.87 -12.52
CA MET A 1 12.96 9.20 -12.11
C MET A 1 13.14 10.22 -13.23
N GLU A 2 14.36 10.45 -13.71
CA GLU A 2 14.65 11.44 -14.78
C GLU A 2 13.82 11.28 -16.06
N LYS A 3 13.67 10.05 -16.59
CA LYS A 3 12.89 9.80 -17.83
C LYS A 3 11.46 10.35 -17.80
N PHE A 4 10.87 10.50 -16.62
CA PHE A 4 9.48 10.91 -16.42
C PHE A 4 9.35 12.20 -15.60
N ASP A 5 10.47 12.90 -15.34
CA ASP A 5 10.52 14.13 -14.53
C ASP A 5 9.80 14.04 -13.17
N LEU A 6 9.71 12.83 -12.62
CA LEU A 6 8.91 12.56 -11.42
C LEU A 6 9.48 13.27 -10.18
N GLU A 7 10.78 13.48 -10.11
CA GLU A 7 11.43 14.25 -9.03
C GLU A 7 10.89 15.68 -8.93
N LYS A 8 10.69 16.33 -10.07
CA LYS A 8 10.10 17.68 -10.11
C LYS A 8 8.65 17.67 -9.65
N ASN A 9 7.90 16.63 -10.02
CA ASN A 9 6.48 16.50 -9.72
C ASN A 9 6.18 16.19 -8.25
N ILE A 10 7.15 15.66 -7.49
CA ILE A 10 6.97 15.31 -6.07
C ILE A 10 7.64 16.27 -5.10
N LYS A 11 8.51 17.18 -5.57
CA LYS A 11 9.36 18.02 -4.72
C LYS A 11 8.59 18.83 -3.66
N ASP A 12 7.41 19.33 -4.04
CA ASP A 12 6.57 20.16 -3.16
C ASP A 12 5.43 19.36 -2.51
N LEU A 13 5.44 18.03 -2.66
CA LEU A 13 4.49 17.12 -2.03
C LEU A 13 5.08 16.53 -0.74
N ASN A 14 4.20 16.08 0.17
CA ASN A 14 4.62 15.36 1.37
C ASN A 14 4.98 13.90 1.04
N ILE A 15 6.02 13.72 0.23
CA ILE A 15 6.53 12.43 -0.24
C ILE A 15 8.00 12.34 0.14
N ILE A 16 8.36 11.28 0.87
CA ILE A 16 9.75 10.97 1.20
C ILE A 16 10.18 9.82 0.31
N LEU A 17 11.16 10.06 -0.56
CA LEU A 17 11.85 9.00 -1.27
C LEU A 17 13.02 8.51 -0.43
N SER A 18 13.08 7.21 -0.18
CA SER A 18 14.18 6.57 0.52
C SER A 18 14.95 5.64 -0.40
N ASN A 19 16.17 5.29 0.02
CA ASN A 19 16.82 4.07 -0.46
C ASN A 19 16.07 2.84 0.07
N PRO A 20 16.35 1.63 -0.46
CA PRO A 20 15.86 0.38 0.12
C PRO A 20 16.14 0.32 1.62
N ILE A 21 15.14 -0.07 2.39
CA ILE A 21 15.14 -0.05 3.85
C ILE A 21 15.47 -1.46 4.36
N GLY A 22 16.21 -1.56 5.46
CA GLY A 22 16.44 -2.82 6.14
C GLY A 22 15.14 -3.45 6.64
N TYR A 23 15.12 -4.77 6.79
CA TYR A 23 13.88 -5.50 7.10
C TYR A 23 13.23 -5.05 8.42
N LEU A 24 14.01 -4.88 9.49
CA LEU A 24 13.49 -4.49 10.80
C LEU A 24 12.93 -3.06 10.78
N GLU A 25 13.64 -2.15 10.12
CA GLU A 25 13.19 -0.77 9.95
C GLU A 25 11.92 -0.71 9.09
N PHE A 26 11.84 -1.53 8.05
CA PHE A 26 10.65 -1.63 7.20
C PHE A 26 9.43 -2.17 7.96
N LEU A 27 9.60 -3.22 8.78
CA LEU A 27 8.54 -3.72 9.65
C LEU A 27 8.03 -2.65 10.63
N ASN A 28 8.94 -1.85 11.19
CA ASN A 28 8.56 -0.75 12.05
C ASN A 28 7.73 0.31 11.31
N LEU A 29 8.11 0.64 10.07
CA LEU A 29 7.32 1.55 9.22
C LEU A 29 5.94 0.96 8.90
N MET A 30 5.87 -0.33 8.54
CA MET A 30 4.60 -1.01 8.26
C MET A 30 3.66 -0.96 9.47
N THR A 31 4.15 -1.29 10.66
CA THR A 31 3.35 -1.33 11.89
C THR A 31 2.78 0.05 12.27
N ASN A 32 3.47 1.12 11.88
CA ASN A 32 3.03 2.50 12.12
C ASN A 32 2.29 3.12 10.93
N SER A 33 2.07 2.36 9.85
CA SER A 33 1.39 2.85 8.65
C SER A 33 -0.12 2.76 8.77
N LYS A 34 -0.83 3.75 8.23
CA LYS A 34 -2.31 3.71 8.14
C LYS A 34 -2.79 2.83 6.98
N LEU A 35 -1.96 2.66 5.96
CA LEU A 35 -2.21 1.94 4.72
C LEU A 35 -0.87 1.54 4.12
N ILE A 36 -0.84 0.40 3.42
CA ILE A 36 0.25 0.02 2.54
C ILE A 36 -0.27 -0.13 1.10
N LEU A 37 0.32 0.62 0.18
CA LEU A 37 0.14 0.44 -1.27
C LEU A 37 1.34 -0.36 -1.79
N THR A 38 1.11 -1.55 -2.36
CA THR A 38 2.22 -2.45 -2.74
C THR A 38 1.87 -3.34 -3.93
N ASP A 39 2.88 -3.79 -4.65
CA ASP A 39 2.82 -4.91 -5.61
C ASP A 39 3.52 -6.18 -5.07
N SER A 40 4.15 -6.09 -3.90
CA SER A 40 4.90 -7.18 -3.28
C SER A 40 3.97 -8.20 -2.63
N GLY A 41 4.19 -9.48 -2.94
CA GLY A 41 3.45 -10.58 -2.36
C GLY A 41 3.79 -10.84 -0.89
N GLY A 42 5.07 -10.75 -0.50
CA GLY A 42 5.49 -10.96 0.89
C GLY A 42 4.93 -9.89 1.82
N VAL A 43 4.93 -8.63 1.37
CA VAL A 43 4.34 -7.51 2.12
C VAL A 43 2.84 -7.70 2.32
N GLN A 44 2.12 -8.32 1.39
CA GLN A 44 0.69 -8.62 1.57
C GLN A 44 0.44 -9.56 2.77
N GLU A 45 1.27 -10.60 2.94
CA GLU A 45 1.14 -11.54 4.06
C GLU A 45 1.48 -10.86 5.40
N GLU A 46 2.62 -10.17 5.44
CA GLU A 46 3.12 -9.50 6.65
C GLU A 46 2.17 -8.38 7.12
N ALA A 47 1.70 -7.54 6.19
CA ALA A 47 0.75 -6.47 6.50
C ALA A 47 -0.61 -7.01 6.93
N SER A 48 -1.07 -8.12 6.33
CA SER A 48 -2.33 -8.78 6.71
C SER A 48 -2.26 -9.30 8.14
N TYR A 49 -1.14 -9.93 8.51
CA TYR A 49 -0.91 -10.36 9.89
C TYR A 49 -0.95 -9.19 10.89
N LEU A 50 -0.35 -8.05 10.51
CA LEU A 50 -0.35 -6.82 11.31
C LEU A 50 -1.69 -6.05 11.28
N LYS A 51 -2.70 -6.53 10.54
CA LYS A 51 -4.00 -5.88 10.36
C LYS A 51 -3.92 -4.45 9.82
N ILE A 52 -2.90 -4.20 9.00
CA ILE A 52 -2.75 -2.93 8.27
C ILE A 52 -3.49 -3.05 6.94
N PRO A 53 -4.36 -2.08 6.56
CA PRO A 53 -5.01 -2.09 5.27
C PRO A 53 -4.02 -2.12 4.10
N ILE A 54 -4.32 -2.93 3.09
CA ILE A 54 -3.46 -3.10 1.91
C ILE A 54 -4.25 -2.76 0.65
N LEU A 55 -3.62 -2.00 -0.25
CA LEU A 55 -4.07 -1.84 -1.63
C LEU A 55 -3.01 -2.45 -2.54
N THR A 56 -3.37 -3.49 -3.30
CA THR A 56 -2.43 -4.18 -4.18
C THR A 56 -2.52 -3.62 -5.60
N ALA A 57 -1.43 -3.04 -6.08
CA ALA A 57 -1.31 -2.46 -7.42
C ALA A 57 -0.93 -3.53 -8.48
N ARG A 58 -1.71 -4.61 -8.54
CA ARG A 58 -1.60 -5.71 -9.53
C ARG A 58 -2.99 -6.10 -10.00
N GLU A 59 -3.09 -6.73 -11.17
CA GLU A 59 -4.38 -7.23 -11.69
C GLU A 59 -4.91 -8.45 -10.92
N GLY A 60 -4.06 -9.09 -10.12
CA GLY A 60 -4.40 -10.24 -9.28
C GLY A 60 -3.34 -10.49 -8.21
N THR A 61 -3.60 -11.44 -7.32
CA THR A 61 -2.67 -11.85 -6.27
C THR A 61 -2.63 -13.36 -6.10
N GLU A 62 -1.44 -13.88 -5.83
CA GLU A 62 -1.22 -15.25 -5.36
C GLU A 62 -1.57 -15.43 -3.86
N ARG A 63 -1.98 -14.37 -3.16
CA ARG A 63 -2.37 -14.37 -1.73
C ARG A 63 -3.88 -14.10 -1.54
N PRO A 64 -4.76 -14.96 -2.08
CA PRO A 64 -6.22 -14.72 -2.05
C PRO A 64 -6.74 -14.56 -0.62
N ILE A 65 -6.14 -15.25 0.35
CA ILE A 65 -6.51 -15.17 1.76
C ILE A 65 -6.50 -13.75 2.31
N THR A 66 -5.58 -12.88 1.86
CA THR A 66 -5.52 -11.48 2.32
C THR A 66 -6.72 -10.66 1.81
N VAL A 67 -7.28 -11.04 0.67
CA VAL A 67 -8.50 -10.40 0.12
C VAL A 67 -9.73 -10.94 0.84
N ASP A 68 -9.77 -12.26 1.06
CA ASP A 68 -10.86 -12.98 1.70
C ASP A 68 -11.03 -12.58 3.17
N GLU A 69 -9.92 -12.44 3.91
CA GLU A 69 -9.92 -11.91 5.27
C GLU A 69 -10.30 -10.43 5.32
N GLY A 70 -10.25 -9.71 4.20
CA GLY A 70 -10.68 -8.31 4.12
C GLY A 70 -9.58 -7.29 4.40
N THR A 71 -8.35 -7.71 4.66
CA THR A 71 -7.20 -6.81 4.88
C THR A 71 -6.69 -6.17 3.59
N ASN A 72 -6.89 -6.81 2.43
CA ASN A 72 -6.38 -6.39 1.13
C ASN A 72 -7.47 -6.08 0.09
N THR A 73 -7.24 -5.10 -0.78
CA THR A 73 -8.02 -4.86 -1.99
C THR A 73 -7.11 -4.77 -3.21
N ILE A 74 -7.41 -5.58 -4.23
CA ILE A 74 -6.71 -5.55 -5.52
C ILE A 74 -7.24 -4.37 -6.34
N ILE A 75 -6.38 -3.39 -6.62
CA ILE A 75 -6.74 -2.16 -7.33
C ILE A 75 -6.20 -2.12 -8.77
N GLY A 76 -5.25 -2.99 -9.13
CA GLY A 76 -4.60 -2.93 -10.44
C GLY A 76 -3.96 -1.56 -10.68
N ASN A 77 -4.14 -1.05 -11.90
CA ASN A 77 -3.69 0.29 -12.28
C ASN A 77 -4.81 1.36 -12.24
N ASP A 78 -5.93 1.08 -11.56
CA ASP A 78 -7.07 2.00 -11.48
C ASP A 78 -6.84 3.07 -10.39
N LEU A 79 -6.45 4.28 -10.83
CA LEU A 79 -6.23 5.42 -9.95
C LEU A 79 -7.50 5.92 -9.26
N ALA A 80 -8.67 5.80 -9.89
CA ALA A 80 -9.93 6.21 -9.27
C ALA A 80 -10.29 5.27 -8.12
N LYS A 81 -10.09 3.97 -8.33
CA LYS A 81 -10.25 2.94 -7.30
C LYS A 81 -9.25 3.12 -6.16
N ALA A 82 -7.98 3.38 -6.47
CA ALA A 82 -6.96 3.69 -5.48
C ALA A 82 -7.36 4.87 -4.60
N LYS A 83 -7.74 6.00 -5.22
CA LYS A 83 -8.15 7.22 -4.52
C LYS A 83 -9.34 6.97 -3.60
N LYS A 84 -10.38 6.31 -4.10
CA LYS A 84 -11.57 5.95 -3.32
C LYS A 84 -11.20 5.19 -2.05
N TYR A 85 -10.41 4.13 -2.17
CA TYR A 85 -10.08 3.30 -1.00
C TYR A 85 -9.11 3.98 -0.05
N ILE A 86 -8.18 4.80 -0.55
CA ILE A 86 -7.33 5.65 0.31
C ILE A 86 -8.20 6.57 1.17
N GLU A 87 -9.20 7.24 0.59
CA GLU A 87 -10.12 8.11 1.32
C GLU A 87 -10.96 7.33 2.36
N GLU A 88 -11.45 6.14 2.01
CA GLU A 88 -12.16 5.25 2.95
C GLU A 88 -11.26 4.83 4.13
N ILE A 89 -10.00 4.49 3.87
CA ILE A 89 -9.05 4.09 4.92
C ILE A 89 -8.70 5.28 5.82
N ILE A 90 -8.39 6.43 5.24
CA ILE A 90 -8.05 7.65 6.00
C ILE A 90 -9.24 8.10 6.86
N SER A 91 -10.48 7.91 6.38
CA SER A 91 -11.71 8.21 7.12
C SER A 91 -12.19 7.08 8.05
N ASN A 92 -11.42 5.99 8.18
CA ASN A 92 -11.74 4.82 9.02
C ASN A 92 -13.06 4.12 8.64
N LYS A 93 -13.45 4.17 7.36
CA LYS A 93 -14.67 3.53 6.81
C LYS A 93 -14.36 2.29 5.96
N TYR A 94 -13.09 1.97 5.78
CA TYR A 94 -12.67 0.81 5.03
C TYR A 94 -13.08 -0.50 5.72
N LYS A 95 -13.23 -1.57 4.93
CA LYS A 95 -13.56 -2.89 5.45
C LYS A 95 -12.56 -3.33 6.52
N GLN A 96 -13.06 -4.01 7.54
CA GLN A 96 -12.25 -4.62 8.60
C GLN A 96 -12.05 -6.10 8.30
N GLY A 97 -10.84 -6.56 8.53
CA GLY A 97 -10.41 -7.95 8.40
C GLY A 97 -9.52 -8.37 9.55
#